data_AF-A0A972YUS8-F1
#
_entry.id   AF-A0A972YUS8-F1
#
_cell.length_a   1.000
_cell.length_b   1.000
_cell.length_c   1.000
_cell.angle_alpha   90.00
_cell.angle_beta   90.00
_cell.angle_gamma   90.00
#
_symmetry.space_group_name_H-M   'P 1'
#
loop_
_entity.id
_entity.type
_entity.pdbx_description
1 polymer ?
#
loop_
_entity_poly.entity_id
_entity_poly.type
_entity_poly.pdbx_seq_one_letter_code
_entity_poly.pdbx_strand_id
1 'polypeptide(L)' 'INALPDENASLLTAIDVNNQSQKEYAEQLGISYSTLKSRVQKSRSLLKKVFDDCCHFKIDKIGNVYDYEVKTKKYDSCD' A
#
# COMPACT_ATOMS: atom_id res chain seq x y z
N ILE A 1 6.79 -0.27 -2.27
CA ILE A 1 6.01 1.00 -2.30
C ILE A 1 6.28 1.80 -3.56
N ASN A 2 7.53 1.89 -4.03
CA ASN A 2 7.91 2.64 -5.24
C ASN A 2 7.31 2.11 -6.56
N ALA A 3 6.74 0.90 -6.56
CA ALA A 3 5.97 0.36 -7.69
C ALA A 3 4.57 1.00 -7.85
N LEU A 4 4.20 1.96 -7.00
CA LEU A 4 2.95 2.73 -7.09
C LEU A 4 3.18 4.08 -7.77
N PRO A 5 2.14 4.70 -8.34
CA PRO A 5 2.21 6.10 -8.77
C PRO A 5 2.66 7.02 -7.62
N ASP A 6 3.46 8.05 -7.94
CA ASP A 6 4.17 8.91 -6.98
C ASP A 6 3.28 9.47 -5.86
N GLU A 7 2.06 9.89 -6.17
CA GLU A 7 1.11 10.42 -5.17
C GLU A 7 0.76 9.34 -4.12
N ASN A 8 0.53 8.10 -4.56
CA ASN A 8 0.19 6.99 -3.68
C ASN A 8 1.41 6.53 -2.89
N ALA A 9 2.59 6.46 -3.52
CA ALA A 9 3.83 6.06 -2.88
C ALA A 9 4.20 7.05 -1.76
N SER A 10 4.12 8.35 -2.04
CA SER A 10 4.42 9.42 -1.07
C SER A 10 3.43 9.40 0.09
N LEU A 11 2.12 9.24 -0.19
CA LEU A 11 1.09 9.14 0.83
C LEU A 11 1.32 7.95 1.78
N LEU A 12 1.56 6.76 1.24
CA LEU A 12 1.81 5.57 2.08
C LEU A 12 3.15 5.67 2.81
N THR A 13 4.15 6.32 2.23
CA THR A 13 5.43 6.54 2.92
C THR A 13 5.24 7.44 4.14
N ALA A 14 4.52 8.57 4.00
CA ALA A 14 4.24 9.45 5.13
C ALA A 14 3.45 8.73 6.24
N ILE A 15 2.40 8.01 5.88
CA ILE A 15 1.46 7.44 6.85
C ILE A 15 1.92 6.09 7.40
N ASP A 16 2.28 5.14 6.54
CA ASP A 16 2.52 3.74 6.93
C ASP A 16 3.99 3.44 7.24
N VAL A 17 4.93 4.21 6.66
CA VAL A 17 6.38 4.03 6.91
C VAL A 17 6.88 5.00 7.98
N ASN A 18 6.54 6.28 7.84
CA ASN A 18 6.99 7.32 8.77
C ASN A 18 6.05 7.51 9.97
N ASN A 19 4.95 6.74 10.04
CA ASN A 19 3.95 6.80 11.11
C ASN A 19 3.35 8.20 11.34
N GLN A 20 3.32 9.05 10.30
CA GLN A 20 2.69 10.35 10.40
C GLN A 20 1.17 10.20 10.60
N SER A 21 0.59 11.05 11.43
CA SER A 21 -0.86 11.08 11.62
C SER A 21 -1.57 11.43 10.32
N GLN A 22 -2.57 10.62 9.94
CA GLN A 22 -3.46 10.95 8.82
C GLN A 22 -4.19 12.27 9.04
N LYS A 23 -4.49 12.64 10.29
CA LYS A 23 -5.16 13.92 10.55
C LYS A 23 -4.23 15.10 10.25
N GLU A 24 -3.00 15.05 10.75
CA GLU A 24 -1.99 16.10 10.53
C GLU A 24 -1.60 16.19 9.05
N TYR A 25 -1.46 15.05 8.37
CA TYR A 25 -1.14 15.03 6.95
C TYR A 25 -2.31 15.57 6.10
N ALA A 26 -3.57 15.36 6.51
CA ALA A 26 -4.72 15.95 5.84
C ALA A 26 -4.73 17.48 5.99
N GLU A 27 -4.40 17.98 7.19
CA GLU A 27 -4.26 19.41 7.46
C GLU A 27 -3.14 20.05 6.63
N GLN A 28 -1.97 19.39 6.51
CA GLN A 28 -0.86 19.83 5.67
C GLN A 28 -1.24 19.94 4.18
N LEU A 29 -2.07 19.01 3.70
CA LEU A 29 -2.57 18.99 2.32
C LEU A 29 -3.79 19.90 2.10
N GLY A 30 -4.33 20.52 3.14
CA GLY A 30 -5.53 21.35 3.05
C GLY A 30 -6.79 20.58 2.64
N ILE A 31 -6.87 19.28 2.95
CA ILE A 31 -8.02 18.44 2.64
C ILE A 31 -8.70 17.91 3.90
N SER A 32 -9.94 17.44 3.76
CA SER A 32 -10.64 16.82 4.88
C SER A 32 -9.98 15.49 5.28
N TYR A 33 -10.05 15.16 6.57
CA TYR A 33 -9.58 13.88 7.10
C TYR A 33 -10.25 12.68 6.40
N SER A 34 -11.55 12.77 6.08
CA SER A 34 -12.27 11.70 5.38
C SER A 34 -11.78 11.54 3.93
N THR A 35 -11.45 12.64 3.25
CA THR A 35 -10.82 12.59 1.92
C THR A 35 -9.46 11.89 2.00
N LEU A 36 -8.61 12.27 2.95
CA LEU A 36 -7.30 11.61 3.10
C LEU A 36 -7.46 10.13 3.43
N LYS A 37 -8.34 9.79 4.38
CA LYS A 37 -8.61 8.40 4.76
C LYS A 37 -9.02 7.55 3.56
N SER A 38 -9.87 8.08 2.68
CA SER A 38 -10.27 7.40 1.44
C SER A 38 -9.09 7.20 0.48
N ARG A 39 -8.23 8.21 0.33
CA ARG A 39 -7.00 8.10 -0.48
C ARG A 39 -6.08 7.02 0.09
N VAL A 40 -5.81 7.02 1.40
CA VAL A 40 -4.96 6.01 2.06
C VAL A 40 -5.50 4.61 1.83
N GLN A 41 -6.80 4.39 2.02
CA GLN A 41 -7.43 3.09 1.76
C GLN A 41 -7.25 2.64 0.31
N LYS A 42 -7.47 3.54 -0.65
CA LYS A 42 -7.27 3.26 -2.08
C LYS A 42 -5.80 2.93 -2.39
N SER A 43 -4.86 3.70 -1.86
CA SER A 43 -3.42 3.46 -2.06
C SER A 43 -3.00 2.12 -1.45
N ARG A 44 -3.50 1.74 -0.27
CA ARG A 44 -3.25 0.42 0.33
C ARG A 44 -3.82 -0.72 -0.52
N SER A 45 -5.01 -0.56 -1.10
CA SER A 45 -5.57 -1.55 -2.04
C SER A 45 -4.74 -1.68 -3.32
N LEU A 46 -4.20 -0.58 -3.85
CA LEU A 46 -3.27 -0.62 -4.98
C LEU A 46 -1.98 -1.35 -4.62
N LEU A 47 -1.41 -1.07 -3.45
CA LEU A 47 -0.22 -1.76 -2.96
C LEU A 47 -0.46 -3.26 -2.80
N LYS A 48 -1.61 -3.62 -2.21
CA LYS A 48 -2.03 -5.01 -2.10
C LYS A 48 -2.11 -5.68 -3.48
N LYS A 49 -2.65 -4.99 -4.49
CA LYS A 49 -2.71 -5.53 -5.86
C LYS A 49 -1.32 -5.80 -6.42
N VAL A 50 -0.36 -4.89 -6.25
CA VAL A 50 1.04 -5.10 -6.69
C VAL A 50 1.62 -6.37 -6.04
N PHE A 51 1.40 -6.53 -4.74
CA PHE A 51 1.82 -7.73 -4.03
C PHE A 51 1.10 -8.99 -4.53
N ASP A 52 -0.22 -8.94 -4.70
CA ASP A 52 -1.02 -10.06 -5.19
C ASP A 52 -0.66 -10.42 -6.65
N ASP A 53 -0.20 -9.48 -7.46
CA ASP A 53 0.27 -9.73 -8.83
C ASP A 53 1.63 -10.45 -8.85
N CYS A 54 2.46 -10.22 -7.84
CA CYS A 54 3.79 -10.84 -7.68
C CYS A 54 3.73 -12.19 -6.94
N CYS A 55 2.89 -12.31 -5.91
CA CYS A 55 2.94 -13.41 -4.96
C CYS A 55 1.56 -14.01 -4.66
N HIS A 56 1.55 -15.27 -4.25
CA HIS A 56 0.43 -15.89 -3.55
C HIS A 56 0.72 -15.88 -2.04
N PHE A 57 -0.08 -15.15 -1.27
CA PHE A 57 0.08 -15.07 0.18
C PHE A 57 -0.75 -16.13 0.89
N LYS A 58 -0.15 -16.81 1.87
CA LYS A 58 -0.86 -17.66 2.80
C LYS A 58 -1.27 -16.82 4.00
N ILE A 59 -2.58 -16.73 4.20
CA ILE A 59 -3.21 -15.90 5.22
C ILE A 59 -3.82 -16.80 6.29
N ASP A 60 -3.62 -16.47 7.56
CA ASP A 60 -4.25 -17.17 8.68
C ASP A 60 -5.75 -16.82 8.80
N LYS A 61 -6.45 -17.44 9.75
CA LYS A 61 -7.89 -17.20 9.94
C LYS A 61 -8.25 -15.79 10.38
N ILE A 62 -7.29 -15.00 10.88
CA ILE A 62 -7.48 -13.64 11.40
C ILE A 62 -6.98 -12.56 10.44
N GLY A 63 -6.42 -12.95 9.29
CA GLY A 63 -6.03 -12.04 8.21
C GLY A 63 -4.53 -11.72 8.13
N ASN A 64 -3.68 -12.35 8.94
CA ASN A 64 -2.24 -12.12 8.87
C ASN A 64 -1.57 -12.99 7.82
N VAL A 65 -0.60 -12.40 7.12
CA VAL A 65 0.30 -13.14 6.22
C VAL A 65 1.33 -13.87 7.06
N TYR A 66 1.45 -15.19 6.89
CA TYR A 66 2.48 -16.01 7.56
C TYR A 66 3.47 -16.64 6.58
N ASP A 67 3.15 -16.69 5.29
CA ASP A 67 4.01 -17.24 4.25
C ASP A 67 3.61 -16.68 2.87
N TYR A 68 4.51 -16.76 1.89
CA TYR A 68 4.24 -16.35 0.51
C TYR A 68 5.02 -17.19 -0.51
N GLU A 69 4.43 -17.36 -1.68
CA GLU A 69 5.06 -18.01 -2.83
C GLU A 69 5.06 -17.03 -4.01
N VAL A 70 6.24 -16.79 -4.58
CA VAL A 70 6.37 -15.90 -5.76
C VAL A 70 5.73 -16.59 -6.96
N LYS A 71 4.88 -15.87 -7.68
CA LYS A 71 4.28 -16.35 -8.93
C LYS A 71 5.37 -16.35 -10.00
N THR A 72 5.70 -17.53 -10.52
CA THR A 72 6.62 -17.68 -11.64
C THR A 72 5.98 -17.17 -12.93
N LYS A 73 5.98 -15.85 -13.15
CA LYS A 73 5.74 -15.32 -14.49
C LYS A 73 7.03 -15.46 -15.29
N LYS A 74 7.01 -16.34 -16.30
CA LYS A 74 7.96 -16.27 -17.43
C LYS A 74 7.98 -14.82 -17.92
N TYR A 75 9.15 -14.19 -17.89
CA TYR A 75 9.48 -12.80 -18.27
C TYR A 75 9.38 -11.74 -17.15
N ASP A 76 10.55 -11.51 -16.56
CA ASP A 76 11.21 -10.23 -16.26
C ASP A 76 10.34 -9.00 -15.92
N SER A 77 10.24 -8.70 -14.63
CA SER A 77 10.66 -7.42 -14.02
C SER A 77 10.02 -7.31 -12.64
N CYS A 78 10.80 -7.68 -11.63
CA CYS A 78 10.60 -7.25 -10.25
C CYS A 78 11.98 -6.79 -9.76
N ASP A 79 12.42 -5.66 -10.31
CA ASP A 79 13.48 -4.80 -9.76
C ASP A 79 12.83 -3.49 -9.29
#